data_AF-A0A8C0US53-F1
#
_entry.id   AF-A0A8C0US53-F1
#
_cell.length_a   1.000
_cell.length_b   1.000
_cell.length_c   1.000
_cell.angle_alpha   90.00
_cell.angle_beta   90.00
_cell.angle_gamma   90.00
#
_symmetry.space_group_name_H-M   'P 1'
#
loop_
_entity.id
_entity.type
_entity.pdbx_description
1 polymer ?
#
loop_
_entity_poly.entity_id
_entity_poly.type
_entity_poly.pdbx_seq_one_letter_code
_entity_poly.pdbx_strand_id
1 'polypeptide(L)'
;FLFLSLLADICRVCRSEGTPEKPLYHPCVCTGSIKFIHQECLVQWLKHSRKEYCELCKHRFAFTPSKYVLLAPIFFQNFSHIVSMR
;
A
#
# COMPACT_ATOMS: atom_id res chain seq x y z
N PHE A 1 9.71 -1.85 -30.56
CA PHE A 1 9.12 -2.81 -29.61
C PHE A 1 9.77 -2.86 -28.22
N LEU A 2 10.76 -1.99 -27.88
CA LEU A 2 11.43 -1.99 -26.56
C LEU A 2 11.09 -0.78 -25.66
N PHE A 3 10.05 0.00 -25.98
CA PHE A 3 9.69 1.21 -25.21
C PHE A 3 8.41 1.08 -24.37
N LEU A 4 7.71 -0.06 -24.41
CA LEU A 4 6.41 -0.22 -23.75
C LEU A 4 6.49 -0.77 -22.31
N SER A 5 7.66 -1.22 -21.84
CA SER A 5 7.83 -1.91 -20.55
C SER A 5 8.31 -1.01 -19.38
N LEU A 6 8.52 0.29 -19.60
CA LEU A 6 9.01 1.22 -18.56
C LEU A 6 7.92 2.01 -17.83
N LEU A 7 6.65 1.84 -18.20
CA LEU A 7 5.51 2.57 -17.63
C LEU A 7 4.58 1.72 -16.76
N ALA A 8 4.88 0.42 -16.61
CA ALA A 8 4.07 -0.42 -15.74
C ALA A 8 4.24 0.04 -14.29
N ASP A 9 3.12 0.16 -13.58
CA ASP A 9 3.14 0.38 -12.15
C ASP A 9 3.66 -0.91 -11.49
N ILE A 10 4.67 -0.78 -10.63
CA ILE A 10 5.35 -1.90 -9.98
C ILE A 10 5.27 -1.72 -8.46
N CYS A 11 5.03 -2.80 -7.73
CA CYS A 11 5.04 -2.79 -6.28
C CYS A 11 6.43 -2.45 -5.72
N ARG A 12 6.51 -1.43 -4.86
CA ARG A 12 7.76 -1.01 -4.21
C ARG A 12 8.40 -2.06 -3.27
N VAL A 13 7.68 -3.13 -2.91
CA VAL A 13 8.19 -4.18 -2.01
C VAL A 13 8.66 -5.40 -2.79
N CYS A 14 7.79 -6.04 -3.57
CA CYS A 14 8.11 -7.27 -4.28
C CYS A 14 8.65 -7.05 -5.70
N ARG A 15 8.61 -5.82 -6.22
CA ARG A 15 9.05 -5.46 -7.58
C ARG A 15 8.30 -6.18 -8.70
N SER A 16 7.05 -6.58 -8.44
CA SER A 16 6.14 -7.18 -9.43
C SER A 16 5.03 -6.21 -9.84
N GLU A 17 4.54 -6.38 -11.06
CA GLU A 17 3.41 -5.63 -11.61
C GLU A 17 2.09 -5.94 -10.87
N GLY A 18 1.11 -5.06 -11.04
CA GLY A 18 -0.26 -5.33 -10.59
C GLY A 18 -0.97 -6.26 -11.56
N THR A 19 -1.63 -7.29 -11.04
CA THR A 19 -2.55 -8.13 -11.82
C THR A 19 -3.99 -7.87 -11.38
N PRO A 20 -5.02 -8.32 -12.14
CA PRO A 20 -6.41 -8.22 -11.71
C PRO A 20 -6.68 -8.92 -10.37
N GLU A 21 -5.96 -10.01 -10.09
CA GLU A 21 -6.05 -10.76 -8.84
C GLU A 21 -5.25 -10.11 -7.71
N LYS A 22 -4.14 -9.45 -8.04
CA LYS A 22 -3.27 -8.73 -7.12
C LYS A 22 -3.05 -7.29 -7.59
N PRO A 23 -4.06 -6.43 -7.46
CA PRO A 23 -3.96 -5.05 -7.91
C PRO A 23 -2.99 -4.24 -7.06
N LEU A 24 -2.43 -3.19 -7.65
CA LEU A 24 -1.60 -2.20 -6.97
C LEU A 24 -2.45 -1.07 -6.40
N TYR A 25 -2.01 -0.55 -5.26
CA TYR A 25 -2.67 0.54 -4.56
C TYR A 25 -1.69 1.66 -4.23
N HIS A 26 -2.23 2.86 -3.98
CA HIS A 26 -1.48 4.05 -3.63
C HIS A 26 -1.86 4.57 -2.23
N PRO A 27 -1.32 3.99 -1.14
CA PRO A 27 -1.76 4.31 0.21
C PRO A 27 -1.19 5.65 0.71
N CYS A 28 -0.30 6.30 -0.03
CA CYS A 28 0.33 7.57 0.36
C CYS A 28 0.43 8.54 -0.82
N VAL A 29 0.84 9.77 -0.54
CA VAL A 29 0.97 10.87 -1.52
C VAL A 29 2.29 10.86 -2.29
N CYS A 30 3.09 9.80 -2.17
CA CYS A 30 4.29 9.66 -2.97
C CYS A 30 3.98 9.72 -4.47
N THR A 31 4.95 10.17 -5.26
CA THR A 31 4.86 10.27 -6.72
C THR A 31 5.74 9.21 -7.39
N GLY A 32 5.53 8.97 -8.69
CA GLY A 32 6.26 7.94 -9.44
C GLY A 32 5.91 6.50 -9.01
N SER A 33 6.79 5.56 -9.30
CA SER A 33 6.59 4.12 -9.05
C SER A 33 6.53 3.76 -7.57
N ILE A 34 7.15 4.55 -6.68
CA ILE A 34 7.25 4.23 -5.26
C ILE A 34 5.93 4.35 -4.49
N LYS A 35 4.92 4.96 -5.10
CA LYS A 35 3.59 5.06 -4.50
C LYS A 35 2.81 3.75 -4.57
N PHE A 36 3.18 2.85 -5.48
CA PHE A 36 2.43 1.62 -5.74
C PHE A 36 2.90 0.47 -4.85
N ILE A 37 1.93 -0.23 -4.25
CA ILE A 37 2.19 -1.39 -3.42
C ILE A 37 1.00 -2.36 -3.49
N HIS A 38 1.26 -3.66 -3.48
CA HIS A 38 0.20 -4.65 -3.33
C HIS A 38 -0.38 -4.62 -1.92
N GLN A 39 -1.65 -4.99 -1.81
CA GLN A 39 -2.32 -5.09 -0.52
C GLN A 39 -1.59 -6.04 0.44
N GLU A 40 -1.22 -7.24 -0.01
CA GLU A 40 -0.51 -8.25 0.78
C GLU A 40 0.87 -7.75 1.24
N CYS A 41 1.62 -7.11 0.34
CA CYS A 41 2.92 -6.52 0.67
C CYS A 41 2.78 -5.40 1.70
N LEU A 42 1.74 -4.58 1.59
CA LEU A 42 1.44 -3.53 2.57
C LEU A 42 1.03 -4.12 3.92
N VAL A 43 0.22 -5.19 3.95
CA VAL A 43 -0.13 -5.92 5.19
C VAL A 43 1.15 -6.36 5.90
N GLN A 44 2.05 -7.04 5.18
CA GLN A 44 3.28 -7.57 5.75
C GLN A 44 4.20 -6.46 6.23
N TRP A 45 4.34 -5.40 5.43
CA TRP A 45 5.15 -4.24 5.81
C TRP A 45 4.61 -3.56 7.08
N LEU A 46 3.29 -3.39 7.21
CA LEU A 46 2.66 -2.81 8.40
C LEU A 46 2.84 -3.69 9.64
N LYS A 47 2.65 -5.02 9.50
CA LYS A 47 2.89 -5.98 10.58
C LYS A 47 4.34 -5.91 11.10
N HIS A 48 5.30 -5.80 10.19
CA HIS A 48 6.71 -5.78 10.55
C HIS A 48 7.18 -4.42 11.07
N SER A 49 6.82 -3.33 10.38
CA SER A 49 7.28 -1.98 10.73
C SER A 49 6.57 -1.42 11.97
N ARG A 50 5.31 -1.84 12.22
CA ARG A 50 4.40 -1.23 13.18
C ARG A 50 4.26 0.30 13.02
N LYS A 51 4.44 0.81 11.79
CA LYS A 51 4.35 2.24 11.46
C LYS A 51 3.09 2.52 10.66
N GLU A 52 2.42 3.61 10.98
CA GLU A 52 1.19 4.05 10.29
C GLU A 52 1.45 5.10 9.19
N TYR A 53 2.72 5.46 9.01
CA TYR A 53 3.16 6.56 8.15
C TYR A 53 4.11 6.04 7.08
N CYS A 54 4.01 6.61 5.89
CA CYS A 54 4.98 6.36 4.84
C CYS A 54 6.37 6.83 5.30
N GLU A 55 7.38 5.97 5.17
CA GLU A 55 8.74 6.30 5.61
C GLU A 55 9.40 7.43 4.79
N LEU A 56 8.89 7.69 3.58
CA LEU A 56 9.42 8.71 2.67
C LEU A 56 8.69 10.04 2.79
N CYS A 57 7.39 10.07 2.47
CA CYS A 57 6.62 11.31 2.51
C CYS A 57 6.09 11.67 3.90
N LYS A 58 6.25 10.78 4.90
CA LYS A 58 5.73 10.95 6.28
C LYS A 58 4.21 11.11 6.38
N HIS A 59 3.49 11.05 5.26
CA HIS A 59 2.04 11.08 5.26
C HIS A 59 1.49 9.79 5.87
N ARG A 60 0.45 9.94 6.69
CA ARG A 60 -0.30 8.81 7.22
C ARG A 60 -0.94 8.06 6.06
N PHE A 61 -0.88 6.75 6.08
CA PHE A 61 -1.47 5.99 4.99
C PHE A 61 -3.00 6.16 4.95
N ALA A 62 -3.54 6.31 3.74
CA ALA A 62 -4.97 6.46 3.49
C ALA A 62 -5.61 5.11 3.13
N PHE A 63 -6.60 4.68 3.92
CA PHE A 63 -7.26 3.40 3.77
C PHE A 63 -8.76 3.58 3.60
N THR A 64 -9.31 3.03 2.53
CA THR A 64 -10.76 2.87 2.34
C THR A 64 -11.13 1.40 2.56
N PRO A 65 -12.06 1.07 3.47
CA PRO A 65 -12.39 -0.31 3.83
C PRO A 65 -12.73 -1.21 2.63
N SER A 66 -13.39 -0.64 1.61
CA SER A 66 -13.74 -1.36 0.38
C SER A 66 -12.56 -1.77 -0.49
N LYS A 67 -11.42 -1.07 -0.40
CA LYS A 67 -10.22 -1.33 -1.22
C LYS A 67 -9.19 -2.21 -0.51
N TYR A 68 -9.23 -2.28 0.83
CA TYR A 68 -8.15 -2.88 1.62
C TYR A 68 -8.65 -3.90 2.65
N VAL A 69 -9.43 -4.89 2.19
CA VAL A 69 -10.07 -5.93 3.03
C VAL A 69 -9.10 -6.62 4.00
N LEU A 70 -7.97 -7.13 3.51
CA LEU A 70 -6.94 -7.81 4.31
C LEU A 70 -6.24 -6.92 5.34
N LEU A 71 -6.36 -5.59 5.25
CA LEU A 71 -5.77 -4.69 6.25
C LEU A 71 -6.66 -4.49 7.48
N ALA A 72 -7.96 -4.76 7.39
CA ALA A 72 -8.88 -4.59 8.52
C ALA A 72 -8.40 -5.28 9.82
N PRO A 73 -8.06 -6.60 9.84
CA PRO A 73 -7.64 -7.26 11.08
C PRO A 73 -6.34 -6.69 11.67
N ILE A 74 -5.35 -6.34 10.85
CA ILE A 74 -4.11 -5.73 11.35
C ILE A 74 -4.35 -4.32 11.90
N PHE A 75 -5.29 -3.56 11.33
CA PHE A 75 -5.68 -2.26 11.87
C PHE A 75 -6.34 -2.41 13.22
N PHE A 76 -7.25 -3.37 13.39
CA PHE A 76 -7.86 -3.63 14.70
C PHE A 76 -6.84 -4.10 15.75
N GLN A 77 -5.83 -4.88 15.35
CA GLN A 77 -4.86 -5.45 16.27
C GLN A 77 -3.72 -4.49 16.67
N ASN A 78 -3.31 -3.58 15.78
CA ASN A 78 -2.11 -2.76 16.02
C ASN A 78 -2.37 -1.26 15.96
N PHE A 79 -3.52 -0.83 15.44
CA PHE A 79 -3.71 0.54 14.96
C PHE A 79 -5.18 1.00 15.10
N SER A 80 -5.84 0.56 16.17
CA SER A 80 -7.28 0.79 16.42
C SER A 80 -7.65 2.27 16.52
N HIS A 81 -6.71 3.16 16.85
CA HIS A 81 -6.89 4.61 16.85
C HIS A 81 -7.02 5.24 15.45
N ILE A 82 -6.73 4.51 14.37
CA ILE A 82 -6.78 5.04 12.99
C ILE A 82 -8.22 5.10 12.46
N VAL A 83 -9.10 4.17 12.85
CA VAL A 83 -10.44 3.99 12.26
C VAL A 83 -11.42 5.13 12.64
N SER A 84 -11.04 5.99 13.60
CA SER A 84 -11.88 7.10 14.08
C SER A 84 -11.76 8.39 13.25
N MET A 85 -11.95 8.30 11.93
CA MET A 85 -12.29 9.47 11.12
C MET A 85 -13.48 9.14 10.21
N ARG A 86 -14.65 9.06 10.83
CA ARG A 86 -15.78 9.87 10.41
C ARG A 86 -15.85 11.06 11.35
#